data_AF-A0A6A9T7L0-F1
#
_entry.id   AF-A0A6A9T7L0-F1
#
_cell.length_a   1.000
_cell.length_b   1.000
_cell.length_c   1.000
_cell.angle_alpha   90.00
_cell.angle_beta   90.00
_cell.angle_gamma   90.00
#
_symmetry.space_group_name_H-M   'P 1'
#
loop_
_entity.id
_entity.type
_entity.pdbx_description
1 polymer ?
#
loop_
_entity_poly.entity_id
_entity_poly.type
_entity_poly.pdbx_seq_one_letter_code
_entity_poly.pdbx_strand_id
1 'polypeptide(L)'
;MLALFGFVSLLGLVAFHTLLAGVATRFFRLRLSTAWGSVVYTVVLTPILLFVSTLVFTGALPVGTGVDVGSPTLLAGLLIGLPIVLGVAIDYLYLTPPEEYELPDTR
;
A
#
# COMPACT_ATOMS: atom_id res chain seq x y z
N MET A 1 13.29 -22.07 12.20
CA MET A 1 13.35 -20.72 12.81
C MET A 1 13.49 -19.62 11.75
N LEU A 2 14.43 -19.70 10.81
CA LEU A 2 14.59 -18.70 9.74
C LEU A 2 13.32 -18.52 8.88
N ALA A 3 12.71 -19.60 8.40
CA ALA A 3 11.48 -19.53 7.59
C ALA A 3 10.29 -18.90 8.34
N LEU A 4 10.20 -19.11 9.66
CA LEU A 4 9.16 -18.48 10.49
C LEU A 4 9.39 -16.96 10.58
N PHE A 5 10.63 -16.53 10.81
CA PHE A 5 10.98 -15.11 10.81
C PHE A 5 10.76 -14.46 9.43
N GLY A 6 11.16 -15.16 8.36
CA GLY A 6 10.89 -14.75 6.99
C GLY A 6 9.39 -14.57 6.74
N PHE A 7 8.58 -15.54 7.14
CA PHE A 7 7.13 -15.49 6.97
C PHE A 7 6.49 -14.31 7.73
N VAL A 8 6.84 -14.14 9.01
CA VAL A 8 6.31 -13.04 9.83
C VAL A 8 6.74 -11.68 9.30
N SER A 9 8.00 -11.53 8.89
CA SER A 9 8.49 -10.27 8.31
C SER A 9 7.82 -9.97 6.96
N LEU A 10 7.59 -10.98 6.12
CA LEU A 10 6.86 -10.83 4.86
C LEU A 10 5.40 -10.41 5.10
N LEU A 11 4.73 -11.02 6.08
CA LEU A 11 3.37 -10.65 6.47
C LEU A 11 3.32 -9.21 6.99
N GLY A 12 4.30 -8.81 7.81
CA GLY A 12 4.46 -7.43 8.27
C GLY A 12 4.64 -6.46 7.11
N LEU A 13 5.38 -6.84 6.06
CA LEU A 13 5.55 -6.03 4.86
C LEU A 13 4.25 -5.89 4.05
N VAL A 14 3.46 -6.95 3.92
CA VAL A 14 2.12 -6.88 3.29
C VAL A 14 1.23 -5.89 4.03
N ALA A 15 1.20 -5.95 5.37
CA ALA A 15 0.45 -5.01 6.19
C ALA A 15 0.95 -3.57 6.02
N PHE A 16 2.27 -3.38 6.03
CA PHE A 16 2.90 -2.07 5.81
C PHE A 16 2.57 -1.50 4.42
N HIS A 17 2.66 -2.30 3.36
CA HIS A 17 2.29 -1.87 2.01
C HIS A 17 0.80 -1.55 1.90
N THR A 18 -0.06 -2.28 2.61
CA THR A 18 -1.51 -2.00 2.65
C THR A 18 -1.78 -0.64 3.29
N LEU A 19 -1.09 -0.35 4.41
CA LEU A 19 -1.14 0.97 5.05
C LEU A 19 -0.65 2.07 4.10
N LEU A 20 0.50 1.88 3.45
CA LEU A 20 1.06 2.81 2.46
C LEU A 20 0.07 3.08 1.31
N ALA A 21 -0.56 2.05 0.77
CA ALA A 21 -1.53 2.18 -0.30
C ALA A 21 -2.77 2.96 0.14
N GLY A 22 -3.30 2.69 1.34
CA GLY A 22 -4.41 3.45 1.91
C GLY A 22 -4.05 4.92 2.13
N VAL A 23 -2.88 5.20 2.71
CA VAL A 23 -2.37 6.57 2.92
C VAL A 23 -2.18 7.30 1.59
N ALA A 24 -1.59 6.66 0.58
CA ALA A 24 -1.41 7.26 -0.74
C ALA A 24 -2.75 7.60 -1.40
N THR A 25 -3.71 6.67 -1.36
CA THR A 25 -5.08 6.87 -1.88
C THR A 25 -5.72 8.08 -1.20
N ARG A 26 -5.68 8.11 0.14
CA ARG A 26 -6.22 9.21 0.95
C ARG A 26 -5.55 10.54 0.62
N PHE A 27 -4.23 10.55 0.50
CA PHE A 27 -3.45 11.74 0.17
C PHE A 27 -3.87 12.31 -1.19
N PHE A 28 -4.00 11.47 -2.22
CA PHE A 28 -4.41 11.93 -3.54
C PHE A 28 -5.84 12.46 -3.56
N ARG A 29 -6.78 11.83 -2.84
CA ARG A 29 -8.15 12.35 -2.68
C ARG A 29 -8.20 13.70 -1.97
N LEU A 30 -7.33 13.92 -0.98
CA LEU A 30 -7.23 15.19 -0.26
C LEU A 30 -6.57 16.32 -1.08
N ARG A 31 -5.62 15.99 -1.95
CA ARG A 31 -4.78 16.98 -2.63
C ARG A 31 -5.22 17.29 -4.06
N LEU A 32 -5.90 16.37 -4.73
CA LEU A 32 -6.36 16.55 -6.10
C LEU A 32 -7.85 16.92 -6.09
N SER A 33 -8.17 18.08 -6.64
CA SER A 33 -9.54 18.60 -6.71
C SER A 33 -10.40 17.95 -7.79
N THR A 34 -9.82 17.04 -8.59
CA THR A 34 -10.54 16.35 -9.67
C THR A 34 -10.75 14.88 -9.32
N ALA A 35 -11.97 14.38 -9.54
CA ALA A 35 -12.32 12.99 -9.25
C ALA A 35 -11.43 11.99 -10.02
N TRP A 36 -11.06 12.31 -11.26
CA TRP A 36 -10.19 11.45 -12.08
C TRP A 36 -8.71 11.55 -11.69
N GLY A 37 -8.26 12.70 -11.16
CA GLY A 37 -6.87 12.89 -10.75
C GLY A 37 -6.48 11.90 -9.65
N SER A 38 -7.29 11.77 -8.61
CA SER A 38 -7.00 10.85 -7.50
C SER A 38 -6.92 9.39 -7.95
N VAL A 39 -7.81 8.96 -8.85
CA VAL A 39 -7.81 7.60 -9.41
C VAL A 39 -6.54 7.34 -10.22
N VAL A 40 -6.21 8.23 -11.17
CA VAL A 40 -5.02 8.05 -12.04
C VAL A 40 -3.74 8.03 -11.20
N TYR A 41 -3.59 8.95 -10.25
CA TYR A 41 -2.39 9.00 -9.41
C TYR A 41 -2.30 7.78 -8.49
N THR A 42 -3.42 7.27 -7.97
CA THR A 42 -3.43 6.03 -7.18
C THR A 42 -3.02 4.82 -8.03
N VAL A 43 -3.56 4.69 -9.23
CA VAL A 43 -3.28 3.54 -10.12
C VAL A 43 -1.86 3.57 -10.69
N VAL A 44 -1.24 4.75 -10.83
CA VAL A 44 0.10 4.88 -11.41
C VAL A 44 1.18 5.01 -10.34
N LEU A 45 1.04 5.94 -9.38
CA LEU A 45 2.10 6.23 -8.42
C LEU A 45 2.14 5.24 -7.25
N THR A 46 1.01 4.70 -6.81
CA THR A 46 1.02 3.73 -5.70
C THR A 46 1.76 2.43 -6.07
N PRO A 47 1.58 1.81 -7.25
CA PRO A 47 2.42 0.67 -7.63
C PRO A 47 3.90 1.00 -7.67
N ILE A 48 4.28 2.18 -8.16
CA ILE A 48 5.70 2.61 -8.19
C ILE A 48 6.24 2.73 -6.76
N LEU A 49 5.49 3.37 -5.86
CA LEU A 49 5.84 3.50 -4.45
C LEU A 49 6.05 2.14 -3.78
N LEU A 50 5.10 1.21 -3.96
CA LEU A 50 5.20 -0.13 -3.39
C LEU A 50 6.30 -0.97 -4.06
N PHE A 51 6.57 -0.76 -5.35
CA PHE A 51 7.67 -1.42 -6.04
C PHE A 51 9.03 -0.97 -5.48
N VAL A 52 9.24 0.33 -5.32
CA VAL A 52 10.46 0.88 -4.68
C VAL A 52 10.61 0.34 -3.26
N SER A 53 9.52 0.35 -2.48
CA SER A 53 9.51 -0.23 -1.13
C SER A 53 9.85 -1.72 -1.15
N THR A 54 9.29 -2.50 -2.09
CA THR A 54 9.63 -3.93 -2.27
C THR A 54 11.12 -4.12 -2.51
N LEU A 55 11.73 -3.37 -3.44
CA LEU A 55 13.16 -3.45 -3.71
C LEU A 55 14.02 -3.17 -2.47
N VAL A 56 13.61 -2.20 -1.64
CA VAL A 56 14.29 -1.89 -0.38
C VAL A 56 14.14 -3.03 0.63
N PHE A 57 12.91 -3.48 0.89
CA PHE A 57 12.64 -4.43 1.97
C PHE A 57 13.05 -5.87 1.65
N THR A 58 12.93 -6.31 0.40
CA THR A 58 13.31 -7.68 0.01
C THR A 58 14.72 -7.78 -0.57
N GLY A 59 15.28 -6.65 -1.04
CA GLY A 59 16.61 -6.59 -1.62
C GLY A 59 17.67 -6.10 -0.63
N ALA A 60 17.54 -4.86 -0.16
CA ALA A 60 18.51 -4.26 0.76
C ALA A 60 18.35 -4.75 2.20
N LEU A 61 17.13 -5.07 2.61
CA LEU A 61 16.81 -5.67 3.90
C LEU A 61 16.49 -7.17 3.71
N PRO A 62 16.66 -8.00 4.75
CA PRO A 62 16.42 -9.45 4.65
C PRO A 62 14.94 -9.84 4.91
N VAL A 63 13.95 -9.02 4.52
CA VAL A 63 12.53 -9.35 4.74
C VAL A 63 12.11 -10.52 3.87
N GLY A 64 11.39 -11.49 4.44
CA GLY A 64 10.94 -12.67 3.70
C GLY A 64 12.03 -13.73 3.49
N THR A 65 13.23 -13.56 4.05
CA THR A 65 14.34 -14.51 3.87
C THR A 65 13.95 -15.92 4.28
N GLY A 66 14.20 -16.90 3.39
CA GLY A 66 13.88 -18.31 3.61
C GLY A 66 12.43 -18.69 3.33
N VAL A 67 11.61 -17.77 2.81
CA VAL A 67 10.26 -18.07 2.29
C VAL A 67 10.32 -18.20 0.77
N ASP A 68 9.80 -19.30 0.24
CA ASP A 68 9.59 -19.47 -1.20
C ASP A 68 8.14 -19.13 -1.56
N VAL A 69 7.96 -18.08 -2.37
CA VAL A 69 6.66 -17.60 -2.85
C VAL A 69 6.32 -18.23 -4.22
N GLY A 70 7.25 -18.98 -4.82
CA GLY A 70 7.06 -19.75 -6.05
C GLY A 70 7.32 -18.98 -7.35
N SER A 71 7.03 -17.68 -7.42
CA SER A 71 7.39 -16.86 -8.60
C SER A 71 7.47 -15.35 -8.32
N PRO A 72 8.23 -14.58 -9.14
CA PRO A 72 8.25 -13.12 -9.07
C PRO A 72 6.87 -12.48 -9.27
N THR A 73 6.04 -13.07 -10.15
CA THR A 73 4.67 -12.58 -10.40
C THR A 73 3.78 -12.72 -9.18
N LEU A 74 3.85 -13.86 -8.48
CA LEU A 74 3.11 -14.05 -7.23
C LEU A 74 3.61 -13.11 -6.12
N LEU A 75 4.92 -12.89 -6.04
CA LEU A 75 5.50 -11.95 -5.10
C LEU A 75 5.01 -10.51 -5.37
N ALA A 76 4.98 -10.08 -6.63
CA ALA A 76 4.45 -8.77 -7.02
C ALA A 76 2.94 -8.67 -6.74
N GLY A 77 2.17 -9.73 -7.02
CA GLY A 77 0.75 -9.79 -6.66
C GLY A 77 0.53 -9.63 -5.15
N LEU A 78 1.33 -10.31 -4.33
CA LEU A 78 1.25 -10.28 -2.87
C LEU A 78 1.69 -8.95 -2.27
N LEU A 79 2.79 -8.37 -2.75
CA LEU A 79 3.40 -7.17 -2.16
C LEU A 79 2.93 -5.87 -2.82
N ILE A 80 2.31 -5.91 -3.99
CA ILE A 80 1.89 -4.69 -4.70
C ILE A 80 0.39 -4.76 -5.00
N GLY A 81 -0.05 -5.79 -5.72
CA GLY A 81 -1.45 -5.90 -6.15
C GLY A 81 -2.45 -5.95 -4.99
N LEU A 82 -2.28 -6.91 -4.09
CA LEU A 82 -3.15 -7.10 -2.93
C LEU A 82 -3.17 -5.86 -2.01
N PRO A 83 -2.03 -5.27 -1.61
CA PRO A 83 -2.00 -4.03 -0.85
C PRO A 83 -2.73 -2.85 -1.50
N ILE A 84 -2.64 -2.69 -2.83
CA ILE A 84 -3.38 -1.62 -3.54
C ILE A 84 -4.88 -1.85 -3.41
N VAL A 85 -5.35 -3.06 -3.70
CA VAL A 85 -6.77 -3.40 -3.59
C VAL A 85 -7.28 -3.18 -2.17
N LEU A 86 -6.55 -3.67 -1.17
CA LEU A 86 -6.93 -3.52 0.23
C LEU A 86 -6.85 -2.06 0.69
N GLY A 87 -5.81 -1.32 0.34
CA GLY A 87 -5.63 0.09 0.71
C GLY A 87 -6.74 0.98 0.14
N VAL A 88 -7.10 0.77 -1.13
CA VAL A 88 -8.24 1.46 -1.76
C VAL A 88 -9.55 1.05 -1.12
N ALA A 89 -9.77 -0.25 -0.87
CA ALA A 89 -10.99 -0.73 -0.21
C ALA A 89 -11.14 -0.16 1.21
N ILE A 90 -10.05 -0.09 1.98
CA ILE A 90 -10.04 0.52 3.31
C ILE A 90 -10.42 2.00 3.21
N ASP A 91 -9.81 2.76 2.31
CA ASP A 91 -10.08 4.20 2.17
C ASP A 91 -11.52 4.50 1.73
N TYR A 92 -12.06 3.74 0.77
CA TYR A 92 -13.38 4.00 0.20
C TYR A 92 -14.54 3.36 0.97
N LEU A 93 -14.33 2.21 1.63
CA LEU A 93 -15.41 1.45 2.25
C LEU A 93 -15.44 1.56 3.78
N TYR A 94 -14.32 1.91 4.42
CA TYR A 94 -14.21 1.90 5.88
C TYR A 94 -13.87 3.25 6.50
N LEU A 95 -13.47 4.24 5.70
CA LEU A 95 -13.22 5.60 6.17
C LEU A 95 -14.28 6.55 5.64
N THR A 96 -14.64 7.54 6.46
CA THR A 96 -15.43 8.68 6.01
C THR A 96 -14.70 9.36 4.85
N PRO A 97 -15.41 9.72 3.76
CA PRO A 97 -14.86 10.50 2.66
C PRO A 97 -14.26 11.84 3.13
N PRO A 98 -13.12 12.29 2.58
CA PRO A 98 -12.49 13.56 2.94
C PRO A 98 -13.42 14.78 2.93
N GLU A 99 -14.33 14.83 1.97
CA GLU A 99 -15.31 15.90 1.76
C GLU A 99 -16.42 15.95 2.82
N GLU A 100 -16.61 14.87 3.58
CA GLU A 100 -17.62 14.77 4.64
C GLU A 100 -17.07 15.15 6.03
N TYR A 101 -15.77 15.44 6.15
CA TYR A 101 -15.23 15.93 7.43
C TYR A 101 -15.56 17.40 7.63
N GLU A 102 -16.29 17.69 8.69
CA GLU A 102 -16.40 19.05 9.22
C GLU A 102 -15.05 19.43 9.85
N LEU A 103 -14.39 20.43 9.25
CA LEU A 103 -13.19 21.02 9.81
C LEU A 103 -13.58 22.14 10.79
N PRO A 104 -12.86 22.31 11.91
CA PRO A 104 -13.08 23.45 12.80
C PRO A 104 -12.95 24.76 12.02
N ASP A 105 -13.75 25.77 12.40
CA ASP A 105 -13.64 27.11 11.84
C ASP A 105 -12.19 27.60 11.93
N THR A 106 -11.55 27.78 10.78
CA THR A 106 -10.23 28.41 10.72
C THR A 106 -10.44 29.89 11.03
N ARG A 107 -10.03 30.32 12.22
CA ARG A 107 -9.97 31.75 12.59
C ARG A 107 -8.97 32.52 11.74
#